data_AF-A0A2Z5E8E8-F1
#
_entry.id   AF-A0A2Z5E8E8-F1
#
_cell.length_a   1.000
_cell.length_b   1.000
_cell.length_c   1.000
_cell.angle_alpha   90.00
_cell.angle_beta   90.00
_cell.angle_gamma   90.00
#
_symmetry.space_group_name_H-M   'P 1'
#
loop_
_entity.id
_entity.type
_entity.pdbx_description
1 polymer ?
#
loop_
_entity_poly.entity_id
_entity_poly.type
_entity_poly.pdbx_seq_one_letter_code
_entity_poly.pdbx_strand_id
1 'polypeptide(L)'
;MIPAKSLKPGAPLWRVRITAILWFLGGIAFLLGLPIVLQASPLVLVGIVLVAGVIAGLLAFLLSRVRGGRIGHRWIIGTIASTFVLTALAASPVYYAATFTQFSPAMVPQAVLSNGHKTIVFQGMQHVGTEVFFKTVVYDLEDALSRGSVAYYEGVKPSTPANDAWFASTITGGADLSSAYRELGEVCGLRFQSDYFGLLGRDVREHPAAHVVADVDTAQLHAEYDRLMRSDAAFAAAMRVRETTKTDEETDGLERLVEFLRKGSAGQREIGGVLCRGYMTFAMHQSSQDELNKLILVYRNRVLARALIAEPRRRIYLTYGAGHLQGILTLLRQADPKWQVQSVKWARTIDRQERLAGKL
;
A
#
# COMPACT_ATOMS: atom_id res chain seq x y z
N MET A 1 -62.99 12.58 47.41
CA MET A 1 -61.54 12.89 47.47
C MET A 1 -60.77 11.67 46.98
N ILE A 2 -60.28 11.71 45.74
CA ILE A 2 -59.41 10.68 45.17
C ILE A 2 -57.97 11.15 45.42
N PRO A 3 -57.10 10.37 46.06
CA PRO A 3 -55.74 10.81 46.31
C PRO A 3 -54.95 10.81 45.00
N ALA A 4 -54.43 11.98 44.64
CA ALA A 4 -53.51 12.14 43.53
C ALA A 4 -52.24 11.32 43.83
N LYS A 5 -51.98 10.30 42.99
CA LYS A 5 -50.69 9.62 42.97
C LYS A 5 -49.61 10.64 42.61
N SER A 6 -48.72 10.93 43.55
CA SER A 6 -47.53 11.76 43.33
C SER A 6 -46.69 11.17 42.20
N LEU A 7 -46.56 11.91 41.09
CA LEU A 7 -45.60 11.63 40.04
C LEU A 7 -44.18 11.67 40.65
N LYS A 8 -43.43 10.58 40.48
CA LYS A 8 -42.02 10.52 40.91
C LYS A 8 -41.21 11.60 40.18
N PRO A 9 -40.21 12.25 40.83
CA PRO A 9 -39.39 13.27 40.19
C PRO A 9 -38.73 12.69 38.94
N GLY A 10 -38.99 13.32 37.80
CA GLY A 10 -38.46 12.92 36.49
C GLY A 10 -36.94 12.91 36.48
N ALA A 11 -36.36 11.98 35.73
CA ALA A 11 -34.91 11.93 35.51
C ALA A 11 -34.40 13.33 35.09
N PRO A 12 -33.20 13.74 35.53
CA PRO A 12 -32.66 15.05 35.17
C PRO A 12 -32.69 15.25 33.66
N LEU A 13 -33.30 16.35 33.17
CA LEU A 13 -33.45 16.66 31.74
C LEU A 13 -32.14 16.51 30.94
N TRP A 14 -31.00 16.80 31.56
CA TRP A 14 -29.68 16.63 30.95
C TRP A 14 -29.36 15.16 30.60
N ARG A 15 -29.77 14.19 31.42
CA ARG A 15 -29.57 12.77 31.15
C ARG A 15 -30.35 12.32 29.92
N VAL A 16 -31.60 12.76 29.81
CA VAL A 16 -32.46 12.48 28.65
C VAL A 16 -31.84 13.04 27.37
N ARG A 17 -31.34 14.29 27.43
CA ARG A 17 -30.66 14.93 26.28
C ARG A 17 -29.40 14.17 25.85
N ILE A 18 -28.52 13.82 26.79
CA ILE A 18 -27.28 13.09 26.46
C ILE A 18 -27.63 11.70 25.90
N THR A 19 -28.57 10.98 26.51
CA THR A 19 -28.99 9.66 26.00
C THR A 19 -29.54 9.77 24.58
N ALA A 20 -30.37 10.77 24.28
CA ALA A 20 -30.88 11.00 22.92
C ALA A 20 -29.76 11.28 21.91
N ILE A 21 -28.77 12.11 22.27
CA ILE A 21 -27.61 12.38 21.42
C ILE A 21 -26.81 11.11 21.15
N LEU A 22 -26.54 10.30 22.18
CA LEU A 22 -25.80 9.05 22.03
C LEU A 22 -26.54 8.04 21.14
N TRP A 23 -27.87 7.93 21.27
CA TRP A 23 -28.68 7.10 20.38
C TRP A 23 -28.67 7.58 18.94
N PHE A 24 -28.74 8.90 18.73
CA PHE A 24 -28.67 9.48 17.40
C PHE A 24 -27.32 9.23 16.74
N LEU A 25 -26.22 9.50 17.45
CA LEU A 25 -24.86 9.25 16.96
C LEU A 25 -24.60 7.76 16.71
N GLY A 26 -25.03 6.89 17.63
CA GLY A 26 -24.94 5.45 17.47
C GLY A 26 -25.75 4.95 16.27
N GLY A 27 -26.95 5.49 16.06
CA GLY A 27 -27.78 5.18 14.90
C GLY A 27 -27.13 5.61 13.58
N ILE A 28 -26.54 6.80 13.52
CA ILE A 28 -25.79 7.26 12.33
C ILE A 28 -24.58 6.35 12.07
N ALA A 29 -23.77 6.06 13.10
CA ALA A 29 -22.60 5.21 12.95
C ALA A 29 -22.98 3.80 12.47
N PHE A 30 -24.09 3.24 12.97
CA PHE A 30 -24.66 1.99 12.48
C PHE A 30 -25.06 2.08 11.00
N LEU A 31 -25.82 3.12 10.61
CA LEU A 31 -26.28 3.29 9.23
C LEU A 31 -25.11 3.47 8.24
N LEU A 32 -24.02 4.10 8.67
CA LEU A 32 -22.79 4.20 7.88
C LEU A 32 -22.05 2.85 7.80
N GLY A 33 -21.96 2.10 8.90
CA GLY A 33 -21.29 0.80 8.90
C GLY A 33 -22.07 -0.32 8.19
N LEU A 34 -23.40 -0.21 8.16
CA LEU A 34 -24.30 -1.26 7.66
C LEU A 34 -24.03 -1.67 6.20
N PRO A 35 -23.88 -0.74 5.23
CA PRO A 35 -23.53 -1.10 3.86
C PRO A 35 -22.24 -1.93 3.76
N ILE A 36 -21.20 -1.57 4.52
CA ILE A 36 -19.92 -2.29 4.51
C ILE A 36 -20.08 -3.72 5.06
N VAL A 37 -20.79 -3.87 6.18
CA VAL A 37 -21.05 -5.19 6.78
C VAL A 37 -21.88 -6.07 5.84
N LEU A 38 -22.93 -5.52 5.24
CA LEU A 38 -23.77 -6.25 4.29
C LEU A 38 -23.01 -6.62 3.00
N GLN A 39 -22.13 -5.73 2.52
CA GLN A 39 -21.27 -5.98 1.37
C GLN A 39 -20.24 -7.08 1.65
N ALA A 40 -19.76 -7.20 2.89
CA ALA A 40 -18.89 -8.30 3.32
C ALA A 40 -19.64 -9.64 3.34
N SER A 41 -20.78 -9.72 4.04
CA SER A 41 -21.77 -10.79 3.94
C SER A 41 -22.94 -10.51 4.90
N PRO A 42 -24.20 -10.78 4.52
CA PRO A 42 -25.33 -10.72 5.46
C PRO A 42 -25.15 -11.56 6.73
N LEU A 43 -24.38 -12.65 6.65
CA LEU A 43 -24.07 -13.50 7.80
C LEU A 43 -23.19 -12.79 8.85
N VAL A 44 -22.36 -11.82 8.45
CA VAL A 44 -21.59 -11.01 9.39
C VAL A 44 -22.53 -10.19 10.27
N LEU A 45 -23.59 -9.61 9.69
CA LEU A 45 -24.58 -8.87 10.47
C LEU A 45 -25.32 -9.78 11.46
N VAL A 46 -25.69 -10.99 11.04
CA VAL A 46 -26.29 -11.99 11.93
C VAL A 46 -25.34 -12.33 13.07
N GLY A 47 -24.06 -12.60 12.78
CA GLY A 47 -23.03 -12.85 13.78
C GLY A 47 -22.87 -11.68 14.77
N ILE A 48 -22.85 -10.44 14.27
CA ILE A 48 -22.79 -9.23 15.11
C ILE A 48 -23.99 -9.16 16.06
N VAL A 49 -25.21 -9.40 15.57
CA VAL A 49 -26.43 -9.37 16.40
C VAL A 49 -26.38 -10.45 17.48
N LEU A 50 -25.91 -11.65 17.16
CA LEU A 50 -25.74 -12.75 18.13
C LEU A 50 -24.72 -12.38 19.22
N VAL A 51 -23.55 -11.89 18.83
CA VAL A 51 -22.50 -11.44 19.76
C VAL A 51 -23.00 -10.28 20.62
N ALA A 52 -23.69 -9.30 20.03
CA ALA A 52 -24.32 -8.19 20.74
C ALA A 52 -25.34 -8.70 21.76
N GLY A 53 -26.13 -9.72 21.41
CA GLY A 53 -27.08 -10.39 22.29
C GLY A 53 -26.42 -11.02 23.51
N VAL A 54 -25.31 -11.74 23.31
CA VAL A 54 -24.55 -12.37 24.40
C VAL A 54 -23.92 -11.32 25.32
N ILE A 55 -23.22 -10.33 24.75
CA ILE A 55 -22.58 -9.24 25.52
C ILE A 55 -23.63 -8.49 26.35
N ALA A 56 -24.74 -8.09 25.72
CA ALA A 56 -25.83 -7.40 26.39
C ALA A 56 -26.48 -8.27 27.47
N GLY A 57 -26.57 -9.59 27.26
CA GLY A 57 -27.14 -10.53 28.23
C GLY A 57 -26.29 -10.64 29.49
N LEU A 58 -24.98 -10.80 29.32
CA LEU A 58 -24.01 -10.82 30.42
C LEU A 58 -24.04 -9.50 31.20
N LEU A 59 -24.04 -8.36 30.51
CA LEU A 59 -24.10 -7.04 31.15
C LEU A 59 -25.44 -6.82 31.86
N ALA A 60 -26.57 -7.20 31.25
CA ALA A 60 -27.89 -7.06 31.86
C ALA A 60 -28.02 -7.93 33.13
N PHE A 61 -27.47 -9.15 33.11
CA PHE A 61 -27.41 -10.04 34.27
C PHE A 61 -26.58 -9.42 35.41
N LEU A 62 -25.35 -8.98 35.13
CA LEU A 62 -24.48 -8.34 36.12
C LEU A 62 -25.09 -7.07 36.71
N LEU A 63 -25.69 -6.20 35.87
CA LEU A 63 -26.34 -4.98 36.32
C LEU A 63 -27.62 -5.25 37.12
N SER A 64 -28.33 -6.35 36.82
CA SER A 64 -29.51 -6.75 37.60
C SER A 64 -29.13 -7.23 39.00
N ARG A 65 -27.99 -7.91 39.14
CA ARG A 65 -27.41 -8.29 40.44
C ARG A 65 -27.04 -7.08 41.30
N VAL A 66 -26.51 -6.02 40.71
CA VAL A 66 -26.00 -4.85 41.47
C VAL A 66 -27.07 -3.79 41.72
N ARG A 67 -27.94 -3.49 40.74
CA ARG A 67 -28.86 -2.33 40.80
C ARG A 67 -30.34 -2.71 40.89
N GLY A 68 -30.67 -4.01 40.87
CA GLY A 68 -32.05 -4.49 40.69
C GLY A 68 -32.64 -4.07 39.34
N GLY A 69 -33.75 -4.67 38.92
CA GLY A 69 -34.51 -4.27 37.71
C GLY A 69 -34.80 -5.40 36.72
N ARG A 70 -35.61 -5.11 35.69
CA ARG A 70 -36.04 -6.10 34.67
C ARG A 70 -34.91 -6.39 33.69
N ILE A 71 -34.38 -7.62 33.75
CA ILE A 71 -33.29 -8.10 32.87
C ILE A 71 -33.68 -7.97 31.40
N GLY A 72 -34.90 -8.38 31.03
CA GLY A 72 -35.34 -8.42 29.62
C GLY A 72 -35.31 -7.06 28.92
N HIS A 73 -35.77 -5.98 29.56
CA HIS A 73 -35.75 -4.64 28.95
C HIS A 73 -34.32 -4.12 28.77
N ARG A 74 -33.44 -4.34 29.76
CA ARG A 74 -32.02 -3.97 29.68
C ARG A 74 -31.28 -4.76 28.62
N TRP A 75 -31.63 -6.04 28.48
CA TRP A 75 -31.06 -6.91 27.46
C TRP A 75 -31.40 -6.40 26.06
N ILE A 76 -32.67 -6.14 25.75
CA ILE A 76 -33.08 -5.66 24.42
C ILE A 76 -32.38 -4.34 24.07
N ILE A 77 -32.43 -3.34 24.97
CA ILE A 77 -31.78 -2.04 24.74
C ILE A 77 -30.26 -2.21 24.58
N GLY A 78 -29.65 -3.04 25.43
CA GLY A 78 -28.22 -3.35 25.36
C GLY A 78 -27.84 -4.04 24.06
N THR A 79 -28.68 -4.95 23.53
CA THR A 79 -28.43 -5.64 22.27
C THR A 79 -28.46 -4.66 21.10
N ILE A 80 -29.44 -3.75 21.05
CA ILE A 80 -29.50 -2.73 19.99
C ILE A 80 -28.28 -1.81 20.07
N ALA A 81 -27.95 -1.30 21.27
CA ALA A 81 -26.80 -0.43 21.46
C ALA A 81 -25.48 -1.12 21.08
N SER A 82 -25.28 -2.36 21.53
CA SER A 82 -24.10 -3.18 21.19
C SER A 82 -24.04 -3.50 19.70
N THR A 83 -25.18 -3.73 19.04
CA THR A 83 -25.23 -3.94 17.59
C THR A 83 -24.75 -2.69 16.85
N PHE A 84 -25.21 -1.50 17.25
CA PHE A 84 -24.76 -0.24 16.65
C PHE A 84 -23.24 -0.06 16.77
N VAL A 85 -22.71 -0.29 17.97
CA VAL A 85 -21.27 -0.17 18.24
C VAL A 85 -20.47 -1.19 17.46
N LEU A 86 -20.85 -2.47 17.50
CA LEU A 86 -20.11 -3.54 16.82
C LEU A 86 -20.15 -3.42 15.30
N THR A 87 -21.27 -3.00 14.71
CA THR A 87 -21.35 -2.70 13.27
C THR A 87 -20.43 -1.54 12.89
N ALA A 88 -20.40 -0.46 13.67
CA ALA A 88 -19.51 0.67 13.42
C ALA A 88 -18.03 0.25 13.55
N LEU A 89 -17.68 -0.54 14.57
CA LEU A 89 -16.34 -1.07 14.77
C LEU A 89 -15.91 -2.06 13.68
N ALA A 90 -16.82 -2.89 13.17
CA ALA A 90 -16.52 -3.82 12.08
C ALA A 90 -16.22 -3.07 10.77
N ALA A 91 -16.91 -1.95 10.51
CA ALA A 91 -16.70 -1.13 9.33
C ALA A 91 -15.52 -0.15 9.45
N SER A 92 -15.09 0.19 10.68
CA SER A 92 -14.08 1.23 10.90
C SER A 92 -12.73 0.99 10.23
N PRO A 93 -12.17 -0.24 10.14
CA PRO A 93 -10.90 -0.46 9.45
C PRO A 93 -10.98 -0.12 7.95
N VAL A 94 -12.13 -0.39 7.31
CA VAL A 94 -12.35 -0.08 5.89
C VAL A 94 -12.42 1.42 5.67
N TYR A 95 -13.18 2.13 6.51
CA TYR A 95 -13.25 3.59 6.46
C TYR A 95 -11.90 4.24 6.75
N TYR A 96 -11.17 3.73 7.75
CA TYR A 96 -9.84 4.21 8.07
C TYR A 96 -8.89 4.02 6.89
N ALA A 97 -8.81 2.81 6.31
CA ALA A 97 -7.97 2.52 5.15
C ALA A 97 -8.29 3.41 3.94
N ALA A 98 -9.57 3.60 3.64
CA ALA A 98 -10.03 4.50 2.56
C ALA A 98 -9.63 5.96 2.82
N THR A 99 -9.90 6.45 4.02
CA THR A 99 -9.61 7.83 4.45
C THR A 99 -8.11 8.09 4.44
N PHE A 100 -7.32 7.17 4.99
CA PHE A 100 -5.87 7.25 5.00
C PHE A 100 -5.29 7.31 3.59
N THR A 101 -5.76 6.45 2.68
CA THR A 101 -5.35 6.47 1.27
C THR A 101 -5.72 7.78 0.57
N GLN A 102 -6.88 8.35 0.89
CA GLN A 102 -7.38 9.57 0.24
C GLN A 102 -6.63 10.84 0.68
N PHE A 103 -6.38 10.97 2.00
CA PHE A 103 -5.80 12.17 2.60
C PHE A 103 -4.28 12.10 2.74
N SER A 104 -3.71 10.90 2.80
CA SER A 104 -2.26 10.65 2.83
C SER A 104 -1.89 9.66 1.71
N PRO A 105 -2.11 10.02 0.43
CA PRO A 105 -1.90 9.10 -0.68
C PRO A 105 -0.43 8.67 -0.80
N ALA A 106 -0.23 7.47 -1.31
CA ALA A 106 1.06 7.02 -1.81
C ALA A 106 1.48 7.90 -2.99
N MET A 107 2.56 8.66 -2.82
CA MET A 107 3.08 9.57 -3.83
C MET A 107 4.49 9.18 -4.24
N VAL A 108 4.80 9.32 -5.53
CA VAL A 108 6.17 9.21 -6.05
C VAL A 108 6.58 10.50 -6.75
N PRO A 109 7.86 10.89 -6.67
CA PRO A 109 8.34 12.11 -7.28
C PRO A 109 8.64 11.91 -8.78
N GLN A 110 8.29 12.90 -9.58
CA GLN A 110 8.91 13.15 -10.88
C GLN A 110 9.79 14.39 -10.73
N ALA A 111 11.11 14.23 -10.76
CA ALA A 111 12.08 15.29 -10.52
C ALA A 111 12.90 15.58 -11.78
N VAL A 112 13.02 16.86 -12.14
CA VAL A 112 13.94 17.31 -13.19
C VAL A 112 15.24 17.72 -12.53
N LEU A 113 16.30 16.97 -12.83
CA LEU A 113 17.66 17.23 -12.35
C LEU A 113 18.48 17.82 -13.48
N SER A 114 19.29 18.85 -13.23
CA SER A 114 20.21 19.38 -14.24
C SER A 114 21.46 19.99 -13.62
N ASN A 115 22.57 19.91 -14.34
CA ASN A 115 23.81 20.64 -14.06
C ASN A 115 24.10 21.76 -15.08
N GLY A 116 23.11 22.11 -15.92
CA GLY A 116 23.24 23.07 -17.02
C GLY A 116 23.77 22.48 -18.34
N HIS A 117 24.43 21.32 -18.30
CA HIS A 117 24.87 20.60 -19.50
C HIS A 117 23.98 19.40 -19.84
N LYS A 118 23.59 18.64 -18.82
CA LYS A 118 22.77 17.43 -18.88
C LYS A 118 21.50 17.65 -18.06
N THR A 119 20.42 17.03 -18.50
CA THR A 119 19.12 17.02 -17.83
C THR A 119 18.64 15.58 -17.68
N ILE A 120 18.22 15.22 -16.48
CA ILE A 120 17.65 13.91 -16.14
C ILE A 120 16.24 14.15 -15.62
N VAL A 121 15.24 13.60 -16.29
CA VAL A 121 13.90 13.48 -15.72
C VAL A 121 13.86 12.17 -14.95
N PHE A 122 13.90 12.23 -13.63
CA PHE A 122 13.70 11.08 -12.75
C PHE A 122 12.20 10.87 -12.57
N GLN A 123 11.66 9.80 -13.10
CA GLN A 123 10.31 9.33 -12.85
C GLN A 123 10.36 8.23 -11.78
N GLY A 124 9.93 8.56 -10.56
CA GLY A 124 9.77 7.60 -9.49
C GLY A 124 8.71 6.55 -9.84
N MET A 125 9.05 5.29 -9.65
CA MET A 125 8.21 4.15 -9.98
C MET A 125 7.82 3.35 -8.75
N GLN A 126 6.70 2.64 -8.90
CA GLN A 126 6.27 1.52 -8.08
C GLN A 126 5.87 0.37 -8.99
N HIS A 127 6.11 -0.85 -8.54
CA HIS A 127 5.74 -2.05 -9.30
C HIS A 127 4.23 -2.22 -9.45
N VAL A 128 3.47 -1.77 -8.46
CA VAL A 128 2.00 -1.83 -8.44
C VAL A 128 1.42 -0.44 -8.22
N GLY A 129 0.47 -0.03 -9.05
CA GLY A 129 -0.12 1.30 -9.01
C GLY A 129 -1.39 1.45 -9.84
N THR A 130 -1.98 2.64 -9.88
CA THR A 130 -3.19 2.90 -10.66
C THR A 130 -2.90 2.87 -12.16
N GLU A 131 -3.92 2.53 -12.93
CA GLU A 131 -3.87 2.58 -14.39
C GLU A 131 -3.55 3.98 -14.92
N VAL A 132 -4.13 5.03 -14.32
CA VAL A 132 -3.88 6.43 -14.70
C VAL A 132 -2.41 6.80 -14.48
N PHE A 133 -1.81 6.36 -13.37
CA PHE A 133 -0.40 6.56 -13.11
C PHE A 133 0.47 5.98 -14.22
N PHE A 134 0.30 4.69 -14.57
CA PHE A 134 1.13 4.07 -15.60
C PHE A 134 0.88 4.64 -17.00
N LYS A 135 -0.35 4.99 -17.35
CA LYS A 135 -0.64 5.68 -18.62
C LYS A 135 0.08 7.03 -18.72
N THR A 136 0.09 7.80 -17.63
CA THR A 136 0.79 9.08 -17.58
C THR A 136 2.30 8.88 -17.72
N VAL A 137 2.87 7.89 -17.03
CA VAL A 137 4.30 7.57 -17.13
C VAL A 137 4.70 7.17 -18.55
N VAL A 138 3.93 6.29 -19.20
CA VAL A 138 4.20 5.86 -20.58
C VAL A 138 4.07 7.04 -21.55
N TYR A 139 3.04 7.87 -21.41
CA TYR A 139 2.86 9.06 -22.23
C TYR A 139 4.02 10.06 -22.10
N ASP A 140 4.43 10.38 -20.88
CA ASP A 140 5.57 11.29 -20.62
C ASP A 140 6.89 10.72 -21.18
N LEU A 141 7.05 9.40 -21.09
CA LEU A 141 8.21 8.69 -21.63
C LEU A 141 8.21 8.70 -23.18
N GLU A 142 7.08 8.46 -23.82
CA GLU A 142 6.94 8.56 -25.29
C GLU A 142 7.23 10.00 -25.77
N ASP A 143 6.70 11.02 -25.09
CA ASP A 143 7.04 12.43 -25.41
C ASP A 143 8.54 12.68 -25.23
N ALA A 144 9.15 12.19 -24.15
CA ALA A 144 10.59 12.36 -23.90
C ALA A 144 11.45 11.68 -24.99
N LEU A 145 11.09 10.46 -25.41
CA LEU A 145 11.74 9.72 -26.49
C LEU A 145 11.60 10.48 -27.82
N SER A 146 10.40 11.00 -28.13
CA SER A 146 10.16 11.81 -29.33
C SER A 146 11.01 13.09 -29.39
N ARG A 147 11.42 13.62 -28.22
CA ARG A 147 12.32 14.79 -28.08
C ARG A 147 13.81 14.42 -28.04
N GLY A 148 14.14 13.17 -28.35
CA GLY A 148 15.51 12.64 -28.44
C GLY A 148 16.15 12.32 -27.08
N SER A 149 15.35 12.09 -26.04
CA SER A 149 15.87 11.58 -24.77
C SER A 149 16.23 10.10 -24.89
N VAL A 150 17.18 9.65 -24.08
CA VAL A 150 17.38 8.21 -23.83
C VAL A 150 16.59 7.77 -22.61
N ALA A 151 15.88 6.66 -22.71
CA ALA A 151 15.15 6.04 -21.62
C ALA A 151 16.03 5.08 -20.83
N TYR A 152 16.06 5.26 -19.50
CA TYR A 152 16.79 4.43 -18.56
C TYR A 152 15.78 3.68 -17.68
N TYR A 153 15.90 2.36 -17.62
CA TYR A 153 14.98 1.48 -16.88
C TYR A 153 15.68 0.74 -15.74
N GLU A 154 14.95 0.58 -14.64
CA GLU A 154 15.24 -0.40 -13.60
C GLU A 154 14.97 -1.82 -14.09
N GLY A 155 15.85 -2.77 -13.78
CA GLY A 155 15.69 -4.17 -14.15
C GLY A 155 16.95 -4.97 -13.93
N VAL A 156 16.97 -5.75 -12.84
CA VAL A 156 18.08 -6.68 -12.56
C VAL A 156 18.15 -7.72 -13.66
N LYS A 157 19.28 -7.77 -14.37
CA LYS A 157 19.47 -8.71 -15.50
C LYS A 157 19.89 -10.10 -14.99
N PRO A 158 19.38 -11.18 -15.59
CA PRO A 158 19.89 -12.51 -15.30
C PRO A 158 21.36 -12.64 -15.72
N SER A 159 22.13 -13.50 -15.06
CA SER A 159 23.55 -13.72 -15.35
C SER A 159 23.89 -15.20 -15.53
N THR A 160 23.91 -15.96 -14.43
CA THR A 160 24.16 -17.40 -14.40
C THR A 160 23.04 -18.07 -13.61
N PRO A 161 22.69 -19.35 -13.90
CA PRO A 161 21.64 -20.06 -13.18
C PRO A 161 21.84 -20.08 -11.66
N ALA A 162 23.09 -20.15 -11.19
CA ALA A 162 23.39 -20.13 -9.76
C ALA A 162 23.10 -18.77 -9.11
N ASN A 163 23.49 -17.66 -9.76
CA ASN A 163 23.22 -16.32 -9.25
C ASN A 163 21.74 -15.97 -9.35
N ASP A 164 21.06 -16.41 -10.40
CA ASP A 164 19.63 -16.19 -10.60
C ASP A 164 18.81 -16.95 -9.54
N ALA A 165 19.19 -18.19 -9.23
CA ALA A 165 18.59 -18.98 -8.16
C ALA A 165 18.85 -18.38 -6.77
N TRP A 166 20.07 -17.89 -6.52
CA TRP A 166 20.39 -17.16 -5.29
C TRP A 166 19.57 -15.87 -5.15
N PHE A 167 19.44 -15.09 -6.23
CA PHE A 167 18.66 -13.86 -6.22
C PHE A 167 17.19 -14.16 -5.90
N ALA A 168 16.63 -15.18 -6.55
CA ALA A 168 15.27 -15.63 -6.27
C ALA A 168 15.11 -16.01 -4.79
N SER A 169 15.93 -16.91 -4.24
CA SER A 169 15.76 -17.36 -2.85
C SER A 169 16.03 -16.26 -1.82
N THR A 170 17.05 -15.43 -2.04
CA THR A 170 17.56 -14.47 -1.05
C THR A 170 16.77 -13.17 -1.07
N ILE A 171 16.57 -12.61 -2.26
CA ILE A 171 15.98 -11.28 -2.46
C ILE A 171 14.48 -11.37 -2.68
N THR A 172 14.02 -12.35 -3.47
CA THR A 172 12.59 -12.47 -3.83
C THR A 172 11.81 -13.45 -2.97
N GLY A 173 12.48 -14.20 -2.10
CA GLY A 173 11.85 -15.22 -1.26
C GLY A 173 11.43 -16.48 -2.03
N GLY A 174 12.04 -16.72 -3.20
CA GLY A 174 11.75 -17.86 -4.07
C GLY A 174 10.54 -17.66 -4.99
N ALA A 175 9.83 -16.54 -4.88
CA ALA A 175 8.68 -16.22 -5.70
C ALA A 175 9.10 -15.55 -7.03
N ASP A 176 8.34 -15.82 -8.08
CA ASP A 176 8.35 -14.99 -9.28
C ASP A 176 7.76 -13.61 -8.94
N LEU A 177 8.65 -12.61 -8.81
CA LEU A 177 8.29 -11.23 -8.49
C LEU A 177 7.22 -10.68 -9.43
N SER A 178 7.29 -11.00 -10.73
CA SER A 178 6.36 -10.44 -11.71
C SER A 178 4.96 -10.97 -11.48
N SER A 179 4.82 -12.29 -11.24
CA SER A 179 3.54 -12.89 -10.88
C SER A 179 3.02 -12.38 -9.54
N ALA A 180 3.90 -12.27 -8.53
CA ALA A 180 3.51 -11.75 -7.21
C ALA A 180 3.01 -10.30 -7.27
N TYR A 181 3.68 -9.42 -8.01
CA TYR A 181 3.22 -8.04 -8.19
C TYR A 181 1.95 -7.96 -9.04
N ARG A 182 1.79 -8.81 -10.04
CA ARG A 182 0.54 -8.88 -10.81
C ARG A 182 -0.63 -9.32 -9.94
N GLU A 183 -0.45 -10.37 -9.14
CA GLU A 183 -1.46 -10.83 -8.20
C GLU A 183 -1.81 -9.76 -7.15
N LEU A 184 -0.79 -9.10 -6.58
CA LEU A 184 -1.01 -7.97 -5.68
C LEU A 184 -1.82 -6.88 -6.38
N GLY A 185 -1.48 -6.53 -7.62
CA GLY A 185 -2.24 -5.60 -8.44
C GLY A 185 -3.73 -5.99 -8.53
N GLU A 186 -4.02 -7.24 -8.90
CA GLU A 186 -5.39 -7.72 -9.05
C GLU A 186 -6.19 -7.67 -7.74
N VAL A 187 -5.62 -8.15 -6.64
CA VAL A 187 -6.28 -8.16 -5.32
C VAL A 187 -6.57 -6.75 -4.83
N CYS A 188 -5.66 -5.82 -5.11
CA CYS A 188 -5.75 -4.45 -4.61
C CYS A 188 -6.53 -3.52 -5.56
N GLY A 189 -7.02 -4.04 -6.70
CA GLY A 189 -7.70 -3.26 -7.74
C GLY A 189 -6.78 -2.24 -8.41
N LEU A 190 -5.50 -2.59 -8.53
CA LEU A 190 -4.41 -1.84 -9.13
C LEU A 190 -3.87 -2.60 -10.36
N ARG A 191 -2.77 -2.13 -10.93
CA ARG A 191 -2.11 -2.70 -12.10
C ARG A 191 -0.64 -2.96 -11.83
N PHE A 192 -0.08 -3.90 -12.59
CA PHE A 192 1.36 -4.17 -12.60
C PHE A 192 2.04 -3.33 -13.68
N GLN A 193 3.21 -2.77 -13.37
CA GLN A 193 3.92 -1.84 -14.26
C GLN A 193 4.20 -2.43 -15.65
N SER A 194 4.62 -3.71 -15.73
CA SER A 194 5.14 -4.28 -16.97
C SER A 194 4.06 -4.42 -18.04
N ASP A 195 2.79 -4.49 -17.65
CA ASP A 195 1.66 -4.55 -18.56
C ASP A 195 1.53 -3.26 -19.41
N TYR A 196 2.07 -2.13 -18.93
CA TYR A 196 2.09 -0.85 -19.64
C TYR A 196 3.38 -0.60 -20.41
N PHE A 197 4.54 -0.96 -19.83
CA PHE A 197 5.82 -0.80 -20.54
C PHE A 197 5.95 -1.74 -21.75
N GLY A 198 5.19 -2.85 -21.78
CA GLY A 198 5.10 -3.71 -22.97
C GLY A 198 4.63 -2.99 -24.23
N LEU A 199 3.88 -1.88 -24.09
CA LEU A 199 3.43 -1.04 -25.21
C LEU A 199 4.60 -0.40 -25.97
N LEU A 200 5.71 -0.15 -25.29
CA LEU A 200 6.94 0.40 -25.89
C LEU A 200 7.74 -0.64 -26.67
N GLY A 201 7.34 -1.91 -26.65
CA GLY A 201 8.11 -3.00 -27.26
C GLY A 201 8.39 -2.81 -28.75
N ARG A 202 7.54 -2.08 -29.50
CA ARG A 202 7.82 -1.72 -30.89
C ARG A 202 8.97 -0.71 -30.98
N ASP A 203 8.88 0.38 -30.21
CA ASP A 203 9.90 1.43 -30.20
C ASP A 203 11.26 0.90 -29.70
N VAL A 204 11.26 -0.01 -28.72
CA VAL A 204 12.49 -0.71 -28.28
C VAL A 204 13.16 -1.47 -29.41
N ARG A 205 12.39 -2.10 -30.32
CA ARG A 205 12.96 -2.83 -31.47
C ARG A 205 13.44 -1.91 -32.58
N GLU A 206 12.74 -0.79 -32.80
CA GLU A 206 13.07 0.17 -33.86
C GLU A 206 14.23 1.09 -33.45
N HIS A 207 14.29 1.46 -32.16
CA HIS A 207 15.27 2.40 -31.59
C HIS A 207 16.00 1.81 -30.38
N PRO A 208 16.65 0.64 -30.46
CA PRO A 208 17.22 -0.05 -29.30
C PRO A 208 18.26 0.78 -28.55
N ALA A 209 18.99 1.66 -29.24
CA ALA A 209 19.95 2.55 -28.60
C ALA A 209 19.29 3.58 -27.66
N ALA A 210 18.03 3.94 -27.90
CA ALA A 210 17.26 4.88 -27.07
C ALA A 210 16.74 4.24 -25.77
N HIS A 211 16.88 2.92 -25.59
CA HIS A 211 16.39 2.18 -24.43
C HIS A 211 17.53 1.46 -23.72
N VAL A 212 17.79 1.86 -22.48
CA VAL A 212 18.90 1.32 -21.69
C VAL A 212 18.38 0.75 -20.38
N VAL A 213 18.53 -0.55 -20.17
CA VAL A 213 18.36 -1.14 -18.84
C VAL A 213 19.64 -0.85 -18.05
N ALA A 214 19.55 0.15 -17.17
CA ALA A 214 20.68 0.78 -16.49
C ALA A 214 20.70 0.37 -15.01
N ASP A 215 20.92 -0.91 -14.80
CA ASP A 215 20.89 -1.56 -13.50
C ASP A 215 21.98 -2.64 -13.45
N VAL A 216 22.03 -3.34 -12.33
CA VAL A 216 22.94 -4.45 -12.07
C VAL A 216 22.44 -5.76 -12.67
N ASP A 217 23.34 -6.73 -12.79
CA ASP A 217 22.96 -8.13 -12.99
C ASP A 217 22.96 -8.92 -11.66
N THR A 218 22.42 -10.14 -11.68
CA THR A 218 22.37 -11.01 -10.49
C THR A 218 23.75 -11.39 -9.97
N ALA A 219 24.78 -11.46 -10.82
CA ALA A 219 26.15 -11.76 -10.39
C ALA A 219 26.76 -10.60 -9.58
N GLN A 220 26.56 -9.37 -10.05
CA GLN A 220 27.01 -8.16 -9.38
C GLN A 220 26.35 -8.00 -8.00
N LEU A 221 25.04 -8.29 -7.91
CA LEU A 221 24.35 -8.29 -6.62
C LEU A 221 24.88 -9.35 -5.68
N HIS A 222 25.10 -10.56 -6.17
CA HIS A 222 25.62 -11.65 -5.34
C HIS A 222 27.03 -11.32 -4.82
N ALA A 223 27.91 -10.82 -5.68
CA ALA A 223 29.26 -10.41 -5.28
C ALA A 223 29.25 -9.28 -4.24
N GLU A 224 28.36 -8.29 -4.38
CA GLU A 224 28.21 -7.22 -3.39
C GLU A 224 27.61 -7.74 -2.08
N TYR A 225 26.64 -8.66 -2.14
CA TYR A 225 26.10 -9.32 -0.97
C TYR A 225 27.21 -10.04 -0.20
N ASP A 226 28.03 -10.86 -0.87
CA ASP A 226 29.16 -11.58 -0.26
C ASP A 226 30.21 -10.63 0.31
N ARG A 227 30.43 -9.48 -0.33
CA ARG A 227 31.29 -8.43 0.21
C ARG A 227 30.70 -7.86 1.50
N LEU A 228 29.41 -7.54 1.53
CA LEU A 228 28.73 -7.00 2.72
C LEU A 228 28.67 -8.02 3.86
N MET A 229 28.36 -9.29 3.58
CA MET A 229 28.38 -10.38 4.57
C MET A 229 29.75 -10.53 5.26
N ARG A 230 30.85 -10.23 4.56
CA ARG A 230 32.21 -10.29 5.10
C ARG A 230 32.68 -9.01 5.78
N SER A 231 32.26 -7.85 5.26
CA SER A 231 32.81 -6.54 5.66
C SER A 231 31.91 -5.71 6.58
N ASP A 232 30.63 -6.07 6.71
CA ASP A 232 29.64 -5.34 7.48
C ASP A 232 28.93 -6.29 8.46
N ALA A 233 29.32 -6.21 9.73
CA ALA A 233 28.80 -7.09 10.77
C ALA A 233 27.29 -6.89 11.02
N ALA A 234 26.78 -5.67 10.87
CA ALA A 234 25.36 -5.36 11.06
C ALA A 234 24.53 -5.98 9.93
N PHE A 235 24.99 -5.83 8.69
CA PHE A 235 24.37 -6.47 7.53
C PHE A 235 24.35 -8.00 7.69
N ALA A 236 25.49 -8.60 8.05
CA ALA A 236 25.59 -10.04 8.24
C ALA A 236 24.67 -10.57 9.34
N ALA A 237 24.54 -9.85 10.46
CA ALA A 237 23.62 -10.21 11.53
C ALA A 237 22.16 -10.14 11.06
N ALA A 238 21.78 -9.06 10.36
CA ALA A 238 20.41 -8.89 9.85
C ALA A 238 20.02 -9.97 8.82
N MET A 239 20.92 -10.34 7.90
CA MET A 239 20.63 -11.36 6.90
C MET A 239 20.48 -12.75 7.53
N ARG A 240 21.29 -13.09 8.54
CA ARG A 240 21.14 -14.35 9.29
C ARG A 240 19.80 -14.44 10.02
N VAL A 241 19.35 -13.35 10.66
CA VAL A 241 18.03 -13.30 11.29
C VAL A 241 16.94 -13.51 10.23
N ARG A 242 17.03 -12.81 9.10
CA ARG A 242 16.06 -12.95 7.99
C ARG A 242 15.99 -14.37 7.43
N GLU A 243 17.11 -15.07 7.31
CA GLU A 243 17.15 -16.48 6.92
C GLU A 243 16.40 -17.37 7.94
N THR A 244 16.55 -17.12 9.24
CA THR A 244 15.83 -17.89 10.28
C THR A 244 14.35 -17.54 10.41
N THR A 245 13.93 -16.30 10.08
CA THR A 245 12.52 -15.88 10.17
C THR A 245 11.70 -16.26 8.93
N LYS A 246 12.36 -16.50 7.78
CA LYS A 246 11.72 -16.94 6.53
C LYS A 246 10.93 -18.25 6.65
N THR A 247 11.14 -19.04 7.69
CA THR A 247 10.54 -20.37 7.84
C THR A 247 9.19 -20.41 8.57
N ASP A 248 8.80 -19.40 9.37
CA ASP A 248 7.77 -19.66 10.40
C ASP A 248 6.44 -18.85 10.36
N GLU A 249 6.32 -17.59 9.94
CA GLU A 249 5.05 -16.85 10.24
C GLU A 249 4.50 -15.83 9.22
N GLU A 250 5.30 -15.16 8.37
CA GLU A 250 4.83 -13.93 7.70
C GLU A 250 4.17 -14.14 6.31
N THR A 251 4.56 -15.18 5.58
CA THR A 251 3.99 -15.51 4.25
C THR A 251 2.62 -16.17 4.34
N ASP A 252 2.37 -17.00 5.36
CA ASP A 252 1.16 -17.83 5.47
C ASP A 252 -0.12 -17.01 5.75
N GLY A 253 -0.03 -15.91 6.50
CA GLY A 253 -1.19 -15.09 6.87
C GLY A 253 -1.70 -14.18 5.74
N LEU A 254 -0.79 -13.50 5.03
CA LEU A 254 -1.13 -12.62 3.91
C LEU A 254 -1.56 -13.42 2.68
N GLU A 255 -0.89 -14.55 2.40
CA GLU A 255 -1.24 -15.43 1.28
C GLU A 255 -2.62 -16.08 1.48
N ARG A 256 -2.95 -16.53 2.70
CA ARG A 256 -4.30 -16.99 3.04
C ARG A 256 -5.35 -15.89 2.92
N LEU A 257 -5.03 -14.67 3.34
CA LEU A 257 -5.94 -13.52 3.20
C LEU A 257 -6.17 -13.19 1.72
N VAL A 258 -5.11 -13.19 0.91
CA VAL A 258 -5.16 -12.99 -0.55
C VAL A 258 -5.98 -14.09 -1.22
N GLU A 259 -5.75 -15.36 -0.89
CA GLU A 259 -6.49 -16.49 -1.43
C GLU A 259 -7.98 -16.44 -1.03
N PHE A 260 -8.27 -16.08 0.22
CA PHE A 260 -9.63 -15.86 0.71
C PHE A 260 -10.33 -14.73 -0.05
N LEU A 261 -9.65 -13.60 -0.25
CA LEU A 261 -10.18 -12.47 -1.03
C LEU A 261 -10.43 -12.86 -2.49
N ARG A 262 -9.56 -13.68 -3.09
CA ARG A 262 -9.70 -14.16 -4.48
C ARG A 262 -10.97 -15.00 -4.69
N LYS A 263 -11.30 -15.86 -3.72
CA LYS A 263 -12.52 -16.70 -3.75
C LYS A 263 -13.78 -15.96 -3.27
N GLY A 264 -13.63 -14.75 -2.77
CA GLY A 264 -14.71 -13.96 -2.20
C GLY A 264 -15.70 -13.38 -3.23
N SER A 265 -16.87 -12.96 -2.74
CA SER A 265 -17.87 -12.26 -3.54
C SER A 265 -17.32 -10.94 -4.12
N ALA A 266 -18.03 -10.34 -5.09
CA ALA A 266 -17.65 -9.03 -5.62
C ALA A 266 -17.54 -7.95 -4.51
N GLY A 267 -18.43 -8.00 -3.51
CA GLY A 267 -18.40 -7.09 -2.36
C GLY A 267 -17.18 -7.31 -1.46
N GLN A 268 -16.84 -8.57 -1.19
CA GLN A 268 -15.65 -8.91 -0.39
C GLN A 268 -14.35 -8.49 -1.07
N ARG A 269 -14.25 -8.68 -2.40
CA ARG A 269 -13.11 -8.21 -3.19
C ARG A 269 -12.98 -6.70 -3.19
N GLU A 270 -14.09 -5.96 -3.26
CA GLU A 270 -14.07 -4.50 -3.20
C GLU A 270 -13.55 -3.99 -1.84
N ILE A 271 -14.03 -4.59 -0.73
CA ILE A 271 -13.53 -4.30 0.63
C ILE A 271 -12.06 -4.67 0.76
N GLY A 272 -11.67 -5.86 0.29
CA GLY A 272 -10.28 -6.33 0.28
C GLY A 272 -9.36 -5.38 -0.46
N GLY A 273 -9.79 -4.87 -1.62
CA GLY A 273 -9.04 -3.88 -2.38
C GLY A 273 -8.84 -2.56 -1.62
N VAL A 274 -9.86 -2.06 -0.91
CA VAL A 274 -9.74 -0.86 -0.06
C VAL A 274 -8.72 -1.08 1.06
N LEU A 275 -8.83 -2.20 1.77
CA LEU A 275 -7.91 -2.55 2.86
C LEU A 275 -6.48 -2.73 2.35
N CYS A 276 -6.29 -3.43 1.22
CA CYS A 276 -4.97 -3.59 0.63
C CYS A 276 -4.34 -2.24 0.26
N ARG A 277 -5.07 -1.36 -0.44
CA ARG A 277 -4.55 -0.04 -0.81
C ARG A 277 -4.18 0.80 0.41
N GLY A 278 -4.99 0.74 1.47
CA GLY A 278 -4.68 1.38 2.75
C GLY A 278 -3.40 0.83 3.38
N TYR A 279 -3.26 -0.50 3.41
CA TYR A 279 -2.05 -1.16 3.91
C TYR A 279 -0.81 -0.79 3.08
N MET A 280 -0.88 -0.88 1.76
CA MET A 280 0.24 -0.50 0.87
C MET A 280 0.62 0.98 1.07
N THR A 281 -0.37 1.87 1.15
CA THR A 281 -0.13 3.29 1.41
C THR A 281 0.56 3.48 2.76
N PHE A 282 0.13 2.77 3.80
CA PHE A 282 0.73 2.83 5.12
C PHE A 282 2.17 2.29 5.11
N ALA A 283 2.40 1.13 4.50
CA ALA A 283 3.70 0.51 4.38
C ALA A 283 4.71 1.42 3.68
N MET A 284 4.29 2.20 2.68
CA MET A 284 5.15 3.17 2.02
C MET A 284 5.52 4.38 2.88
N HIS A 285 4.66 4.79 3.82
CA HIS A 285 4.96 5.89 4.74
C HIS A 285 5.95 5.44 5.83
N GLN A 286 6.11 4.14 6.04
CA GLN A 286 7.12 3.61 6.93
C GLN A 286 8.48 3.59 6.22
N SER A 287 9.44 4.35 6.74
CA SER A 287 10.83 4.20 6.33
C SER A 287 11.38 2.90 6.93
N SER A 288 11.52 1.84 6.14
CA SER A 288 12.25 0.67 6.61
C SER A 288 13.75 1.00 6.61
N GLN A 289 14.36 1.02 7.80
CA GLN A 289 15.82 0.92 7.91
C GLN A 289 16.24 -0.54 7.73
N ASP A 290 15.86 -1.13 6.58
CA ASP A 290 16.27 -2.49 6.23
C ASP A 290 17.75 -2.46 5.83
N GLU A 291 18.57 -3.29 6.48
CA GLU A 291 19.98 -3.48 6.13
C GLU A 291 20.14 -3.93 4.67
N LEU A 292 19.13 -4.60 4.10
CA LEU A 292 19.07 -4.94 2.68
C LEU A 292 19.13 -3.72 1.75
N ASN A 293 18.78 -2.52 2.24
CA ASN A 293 18.91 -1.27 1.47
C ASN A 293 20.36 -0.94 1.12
N LYS A 294 21.36 -1.45 1.86
CA LYS A 294 22.77 -1.32 1.48
C LYS A 294 23.05 -1.97 0.12
N LEU A 295 22.36 -3.07 -0.18
CA LEU A 295 22.44 -3.76 -1.45
C LEU A 295 21.45 -3.17 -2.48
N ILE A 296 20.16 -3.08 -2.12
CA ILE A 296 19.09 -2.74 -3.08
C ILE A 296 19.05 -1.26 -3.43
N LEU A 297 19.41 -0.37 -2.50
CA LEU A 297 19.44 1.08 -2.76
C LEU A 297 20.88 1.57 -2.95
N VAL A 298 21.75 1.40 -1.97
CA VAL A 298 23.06 2.07 -1.95
C VAL A 298 23.97 1.57 -3.08
N TYR A 299 24.15 0.26 -3.22
CA TYR A 299 24.99 -0.29 -4.29
C TYR A 299 24.43 0.01 -5.68
N ARG A 300 23.13 -0.24 -5.90
CA ARG A 300 22.47 0.04 -7.18
C ARG A 300 22.50 1.52 -7.56
N ASN A 301 22.34 2.43 -6.59
CA ASN A 301 22.53 3.86 -6.80
C ASN A 301 23.93 4.21 -7.34
N ARG A 302 24.99 3.57 -6.84
CA ARG A 302 26.37 3.79 -7.31
C ARG A 302 26.57 3.31 -8.75
N VAL A 303 25.96 2.19 -9.12
CA VAL A 303 26.03 1.66 -10.48
C VAL A 303 25.26 2.57 -11.45
N LEU A 304 24.03 2.91 -11.11
CA LEU A 304 23.18 3.78 -11.90
C LEU A 304 23.77 5.19 -12.06
N ALA A 305 24.26 5.82 -10.98
CA ALA A 305 24.87 7.15 -11.05
C ALA A 305 26.08 7.17 -12.01
N ARG A 306 26.93 6.14 -11.98
CA ARG A 306 28.05 6.00 -12.93
C ARG A 306 27.55 5.90 -14.37
N ALA A 307 26.50 5.12 -14.62
CA ALA A 307 25.90 4.99 -15.94
C ALA A 307 25.31 6.32 -16.45
N LEU A 308 24.65 7.10 -15.58
CA LEU A 308 24.07 8.41 -15.93
C LEU A 308 25.13 9.47 -16.25
N ILE A 309 26.26 9.44 -15.52
CA ILE A 309 27.41 10.33 -15.75
C ILE A 309 28.10 9.98 -17.06
N ALA A 310 28.32 8.69 -17.32
CA ALA A 310 29.01 8.20 -18.52
C ALA A 310 28.17 8.33 -19.81
N GLU A 311 26.85 8.47 -19.70
CA GLU A 311 25.95 8.62 -20.83
C GLU A 311 26.34 9.86 -21.68
N PRO A 312 26.66 9.74 -22.98
CA PRO A 312 27.00 10.90 -23.81
C PRO A 312 25.81 11.85 -24.09
N ARG A 313 24.58 11.35 -24.05
CA ARG A 313 23.38 12.14 -24.36
C ARG A 313 23.04 13.11 -23.22
N ARG A 314 22.55 14.28 -23.62
CA ARG A 314 22.22 15.38 -22.70
C ARG A 314 20.85 15.24 -22.03
N ARG A 315 19.94 14.45 -22.60
CA ARG A 315 18.58 14.26 -22.08
C ARG A 315 18.36 12.80 -21.76
N ILE A 316 18.05 12.53 -20.50
CA ILE A 316 17.79 11.19 -19.98
C ILE A 316 16.42 11.20 -19.32
N TYR A 317 15.59 10.22 -19.65
CA TYR A 317 14.36 9.93 -18.93
C TYR A 317 14.57 8.65 -18.13
N LEU A 318 14.63 8.75 -16.81
CA LEU A 318 14.98 7.68 -15.90
C LEU A 318 13.73 7.18 -15.17
N THR A 319 13.23 6.01 -15.53
CA THR A 319 12.16 5.31 -14.82
C THR A 319 12.76 4.32 -13.83
N TYR A 320 12.68 4.65 -12.54
CA TYR A 320 13.33 3.89 -11.48
C TYR A 320 12.55 3.97 -10.16
N GLY A 321 12.71 2.98 -9.28
CA GLY A 321 12.06 2.94 -7.98
C GLY A 321 12.25 4.24 -7.20
N ALA A 322 11.17 4.79 -6.65
CA ALA A 322 11.16 6.14 -6.06
C ALA A 322 12.21 6.36 -4.96
N GLY A 323 12.55 5.31 -4.19
CA GLY A 323 13.56 5.36 -3.13
C GLY A 323 14.99 5.69 -3.60
N HIS A 324 15.26 5.59 -4.90
CA HIS A 324 16.60 5.84 -5.44
C HIS A 324 16.94 7.31 -5.63
N LEU A 325 15.95 8.21 -5.75
CA LEU A 325 16.16 9.62 -6.11
C LEU A 325 17.21 10.33 -5.25
N GLN A 326 17.07 10.24 -3.92
CA GLN A 326 17.95 10.97 -3.00
C GLN A 326 19.40 10.48 -3.07
N GLY A 327 19.59 9.16 -3.16
CA GLY A 327 20.91 8.55 -3.27
C GLY A 327 21.58 8.90 -4.60
N ILE A 328 20.84 8.84 -5.71
CA ILE A 328 21.34 9.25 -7.03
C ILE A 328 21.71 10.73 -7.02
N LEU A 329 20.84 11.62 -6.55
CA LEU A 329 21.12 13.06 -6.52
C LEU A 329 22.38 13.38 -5.71
N THR A 330 22.58 12.68 -4.59
CA THR A 330 23.78 12.82 -3.77
C THR A 330 25.03 12.42 -4.55
N LEU A 331 25.01 11.28 -5.23
CA LEU A 331 26.14 10.79 -6.05
C LEU A 331 26.41 11.69 -7.26
N LEU A 332 25.36 12.20 -7.92
CA LEU A 332 25.49 13.15 -9.02
C LEU A 332 26.17 14.44 -8.55
N ARG A 333 25.76 14.99 -7.39
CA ARG A 333 26.37 16.19 -6.80
C ARG A 333 27.82 15.99 -6.36
N GLN A 334 28.18 14.78 -5.92
CA GLN A 334 29.57 14.44 -5.62
C GLN A 334 30.44 14.46 -6.87
N ALA A 335 29.90 14.03 -8.01
CA ALA A 335 30.62 14.07 -9.29
C ALA A 335 30.66 15.49 -9.90
N ASP A 336 29.57 16.25 -9.79
CA ASP A 336 29.48 17.64 -10.23
C ASP A 336 28.55 18.44 -9.29
N PRO A 337 29.09 19.36 -8.47
CA PRO A 337 28.29 20.16 -7.54
C PRO A 337 27.20 21.02 -8.19
N LYS A 338 27.24 21.23 -9.51
CA LYS A 338 26.22 22.00 -10.25
C LYS A 338 24.89 21.28 -10.39
N TRP A 339 24.79 19.98 -10.08
CA TRP A 339 23.51 19.27 -10.12
C TRP A 339 22.48 19.85 -9.14
N GLN A 340 21.38 20.33 -9.71
CA GLN A 340 20.27 20.92 -8.99
C GLN A 340 18.96 20.26 -9.38
N VAL A 341 18.02 20.25 -8.42
CA VAL A 341 16.63 19.90 -8.69
C VAL A 341 15.95 21.16 -9.24
N GLN A 342 15.58 21.14 -10.52
CA GLN A 342 14.91 22.27 -11.16
C GLN A 342 13.42 22.30 -10.84
N SER A 343 12.78 21.14 -10.78
CA SER A 343 11.38 21.01 -10.42
C SER A 343 11.08 19.63 -9.86
N VAL A 344 10.08 19.55 -9.00
CA VAL A 344 9.50 18.29 -8.52
C VAL A 344 7.99 18.34 -8.72
N LYS A 345 7.45 17.30 -9.34
CA LYS A 345 6.02 17.00 -9.36
C LYS A 345 5.80 15.71 -8.56
N TRP A 346 4.60 15.55 -8.01
CA TRP A 346 4.23 14.35 -7.27
C TRP A 346 3.05 13.68 -7.94
N ALA A 347 3.17 12.36 -8.17
CA ALA A 347 2.13 11.56 -8.78
C ALA A 347 1.56 10.57 -7.75
N ARG A 348 0.23 10.46 -7.70
CA ARG A 348 -0.48 9.46 -6.89
C ARG A 348 -0.31 8.09 -7.55
N THR A 349 0.35 7.16 -6.87
CA THR A 349 0.49 5.79 -7.37
C THR A 349 -0.63 4.89 -6.92
N ILE A 350 -1.22 5.14 -5.75
CA ILE A 350 -2.35 4.40 -5.21
C ILE A 350 -3.52 5.36 -5.00
N ASP A 351 -4.64 5.03 -5.61
CA ASP A 351 -5.90 5.76 -5.46
C ASP A 351 -7.09 4.78 -5.60
N ARG A 352 -8.31 5.28 -5.43
CA ARG A 352 -9.54 4.53 -5.73
C ARG A 352 -9.52 4.06 -7.18
N GLN A 353 -9.95 2.83 -7.40
CA GLN A 353 -10.17 2.30 -8.75
C GLN A 353 -11.21 3.15 -9.48
N GLU A 354 -10.83 3.71 -10.64
CA GLU A 354 -11.76 4.44 -11.49
C GLU A 354 -12.73 3.45 -12.15
N ARG A 355 -14.04 3.69 -11.99
CA ARG A 355 -15.08 3.07 -12.81
C ARG A 355 -15.57 4.13 -13.80
N LEU A 356 -14.89 4.25 -14.93
CA LEU A 356 -15.33 5.11 -16.02
C LEU A 356 -16.42 4.35 -16.80
N ALA A 357 -17.68 4.77 -16.63
CA ALA A 357 -18.80 4.28 -17.42
C ALA A 357 -19.20 5.36 -18.42
N GLY A 358 -18.95 5.10 -19.71
CA GLY A 358 -19.44 5.90 -20.82
C GLY A 358 -20.39 5.07 -21.69
N LYS A 359 -21.47 5.68 -22.16
CA LYS A 359 -22.27 5.16 -23.28
C LYS A 359 -22.04 6.10 -24.45
N LEU A 360 -21.75 5.53 -25.62
CA LEU A 360 -21.71 6.27 -26.88
C LEU A 360 -23.11 6.71 -27.29
#